data_AF-A0A1E1KQD8-F1
#
_entry.id   AF-A0A1E1KQD8-F1
#
_cell.length_a   1.000
_cell.length_b   1.000
_cell.length_c   1.000
_cell.angle_alpha   90.00
_cell.angle_beta   90.00
_cell.angle_gamma   90.00
#
_symmetry.space_group_name_H-M   'P 1'
#
loop_
_entity.id
_entity.type
_entity.pdbx_description
1 polymer ?
#
loop_
_entity_poly.entity_id
_entity_poly.type
_entity_poly.pdbx_seq_one_letter_code
_entity_poly.pdbx_strand_id
1 'polypeptide(L)'
;MASSQAGKAHQSLNVFKKPLGLFSKQPMTGFYRNGYCDVGPDDRGNHAIAATLTDPFLDFTASRGNNLRSIGLTAGCKWCLCAARWKEAVDHANSNVEAGDGAKASVVPKVHLHATSEKALDVVKMEDLKKYAAEPEVGNAGDVAQGHGGMGGAVKDSQEMSGRGSMTTRDQNGA
;
A
#
# COMPACT_ATOMS: atom_id res chain seq x y z
N MET A 1 3.60 -12.77 34.05
CA MET A 1 3.26 -13.24 32.69
C MET A 1 3.00 -12.02 31.83
N ALA A 2 3.98 -11.57 31.05
CA ALA A 2 3.79 -10.51 30.07
C ALA A 2 3.79 -11.19 28.70
N SER A 3 2.60 -11.37 28.12
CA SER A 3 2.49 -11.82 26.73
C SER A 3 3.00 -10.70 25.83
N SER A 4 4.21 -10.88 25.29
CA SER A 4 4.74 -10.06 24.21
C SER A 4 3.77 -10.14 23.02
N GLN A 5 3.00 -9.07 22.82
CA GLN A 5 2.04 -8.94 21.72
C GLN A 5 2.74 -8.52 20.41
N ALA A 6 3.99 -8.96 20.23
CA ALA A 6 4.74 -8.78 19.00
C ALA A 6 4.73 -10.11 18.24
N GLY A 7 3.91 -10.21 17.19
CA GLY A 7 4.06 -11.28 16.20
C GLY A 7 2.89 -12.25 16.02
N LYS A 8 1.64 -11.90 16.37
CA LYS A 8 0.52 -12.55 15.66
C LYS A 8 0.48 -11.95 14.26
N ALA A 9 1.09 -12.65 13.29
CA ALA A 9 0.78 -12.45 11.89
C ALA A 9 -0.75 -12.51 11.78
N HIS A 10 -1.35 -11.34 11.54
CA HIS A 10 -2.79 -11.20 11.60
C HIS A 10 -3.36 -12.06 10.46
N GLN A 11 -4.02 -13.17 10.79
CA GLN A 11 -4.56 -14.19 9.86
C GLN A 11 -5.74 -13.68 9.01
N SER A 12 -5.90 -12.36 8.86
CA SER A 12 -6.95 -11.80 8.03
C SER A 12 -6.68 -12.11 6.58
N LEU A 13 -7.77 -12.26 5.84
CA LEU A 13 -7.75 -12.41 4.41
C LEU A 13 -8.12 -11.10 3.74
N ASN A 14 -7.56 -10.87 2.57
CA ASN A 14 -8.01 -9.82 1.67
C ASN A 14 -9.28 -10.25 0.92
N VAL A 15 -9.83 -9.34 0.12
CA VAL A 15 -11.06 -9.57 -0.67
C VAL A 15 -10.98 -10.75 -1.65
N PHE A 16 -9.78 -11.24 -1.95
CA PHE A 16 -9.55 -12.45 -2.77
C PHE A 16 -9.35 -13.73 -1.96
N LYS A 17 -9.63 -13.71 -0.65
CA LYS A 17 -9.41 -14.82 0.29
C LYS A 17 -7.94 -15.27 0.36
N LYS A 18 -7.00 -14.35 0.10
CA LYS A 18 -5.55 -14.54 0.26
C LYS A 18 -5.08 -13.81 1.52
N PRO A 19 -3.88 -14.11 2.06
CA PRO A 19 -3.33 -13.37 3.20
C PRO A 19 -3.38 -11.85 2.97
N LEU A 20 -3.79 -11.10 3.99
CA LEU A 20 -3.89 -9.64 3.93
C LEU A 20 -2.49 -9.01 3.83
N GLY A 21 -2.28 -8.17 2.81
CA GLY A 21 -1.01 -7.47 2.62
C GLY A 21 -0.78 -6.33 3.62
N LEU A 22 0.49 -6.08 3.94
CA LEU A 22 0.88 -4.86 4.66
C LEU A 22 0.55 -3.65 3.79
N PHE A 23 -0.15 -2.66 4.33
CA PHE A 23 -0.56 -1.50 3.55
C PHE A 23 0.36 -0.29 3.73
N SER A 24 0.56 0.17 4.97
CA SER A 24 1.40 1.34 5.25
C SER A 24 1.92 1.35 6.68
N LYS A 25 3.21 1.65 6.84
CA LYS A 25 3.81 1.96 8.15
C LYS A 25 4.09 3.45 8.32
N GLN A 26 4.06 4.23 7.24
CA GLN A 26 4.35 5.66 7.23
C GLN A 26 3.43 6.35 6.20
N PRO A 27 2.33 6.99 6.64
CA PRO A 27 1.86 7.03 8.03
C PRO A 27 1.42 5.65 8.53
N MET A 28 1.54 5.41 9.84
CA MET A 28 1.09 4.16 10.45
C MET A 28 -0.44 4.06 10.38
N THR A 29 -0.93 3.11 9.58
CA THR A 29 -2.37 2.92 9.33
C THR A 29 -2.95 1.73 10.09
N GLY A 30 -4.24 1.47 9.87
CA GLY A 30 -5.00 0.37 10.45
C GLY A 30 -5.64 0.76 11.78
N PHE A 31 -6.82 0.20 12.06
CA PHE A 31 -7.51 0.45 13.33
C PHE A 31 -6.60 0.12 14.53
N TYR A 32 -5.91 -1.02 14.46
CA TYR A 32 -4.95 -1.47 15.48
C TYR A 32 -3.55 -0.84 15.37
N ARG A 33 -3.34 0.11 14.44
CA ARG A 33 -2.04 0.78 14.20
C ARG A 33 -0.88 -0.19 13.98
N ASN A 34 -1.13 -1.25 13.22
CA ASN A 34 -0.18 -2.30 12.84
C ASN A 34 0.24 -2.23 11.35
N GLY A 35 -0.34 -1.31 10.59
CA GLY A 35 -0.10 -1.12 9.17
C GLY A 35 -0.93 -1.98 8.22
N TYR A 36 -1.87 -2.77 8.74
CA TYR A 36 -2.80 -3.59 7.97
C TYR A 36 -4.22 -3.00 8.08
N CYS A 37 -5.06 -3.25 7.07
CA CYS A 37 -6.49 -2.90 7.14
C CYS A 37 -7.32 -4.08 7.65
N ASP A 38 -6.83 -4.72 8.71
CA ASP A 38 -7.52 -5.80 9.39
C ASP A 38 -8.63 -5.27 10.29
N VAL A 39 -9.70 -6.05 10.40
CA VAL A 39 -10.91 -5.69 11.14
C VAL A 39 -11.22 -6.79 12.14
N GLY A 40 -11.38 -6.41 13.40
CA GLY A 40 -11.78 -7.31 14.47
C GLY A 40 -12.97 -6.74 15.26
N PRO A 41 -13.36 -7.38 16.37
CA PRO A 41 -14.63 -7.10 17.04
C PRO A 41 -14.75 -5.67 17.61
N ASP A 42 -13.63 -5.02 17.91
CA ASP A 42 -13.60 -3.66 18.47
C ASP A 42 -13.77 -2.58 17.39
N ASP A 43 -13.48 -2.92 16.13
CA ASP A 43 -13.57 -1.99 15.01
C ASP A 43 -14.98 -1.93 14.43
N ARG A 44 -15.86 -1.21 15.12
CA ARG A 44 -17.24 -0.95 14.67
C ARG A 44 -17.31 -0.12 13.37
N GLY A 45 -16.23 0.59 13.03
CA GLY A 45 -16.15 1.40 11.81
C GLY A 45 -15.83 0.59 10.56
N ASN A 46 -15.36 -0.65 10.73
CA ASN A 46 -14.91 -1.54 9.65
C ASN A 46 -13.88 -0.82 8.75
N HIS A 47 -12.69 -0.53 9.30
CA HIS A 47 -11.58 0.11 8.60
C HIS A 47 -10.87 -0.88 7.62
N ALA A 48 -11.65 -1.58 6.80
CA ALA A 48 -11.17 -2.62 5.89
C ALA A 48 -10.61 -2.10 4.55
N ILE A 49 -10.92 -0.86 4.16
CA ILE A 49 -10.60 -0.35 2.81
C ILE A 49 -9.19 0.25 2.79
N ALA A 50 -8.26 -0.39 2.10
CA ALA A 50 -6.92 0.15 1.89
C ALA A 50 -6.92 1.14 0.71
N ALA A 51 -6.90 2.45 0.97
CA ALA A 51 -6.99 3.46 -0.08
C ALA A 51 -5.81 4.46 -0.07
N THR A 52 -5.44 4.93 -1.26
CA THR A 52 -4.58 6.11 -1.41
C THR A 52 -5.45 7.35 -1.45
N LEU A 53 -5.28 8.23 -0.47
CA LEU A 53 -6.10 9.43 -0.31
C LEU A 53 -5.85 10.43 -1.43
N THR A 54 -6.90 11.14 -1.82
CA THR A 54 -6.87 12.23 -2.80
C THR A 54 -7.45 13.49 -2.18
N ASP A 55 -7.07 14.67 -2.68
CA ASP A 55 -7.67 15.92 -2.19
C ASP A 55 -9.19 15.96 -2.35
N PRO A 56 -9.79 15.57 -3.51
CA PRO A 56 -11.23 15.50 -3.65
C PRO A 56 -11.91 14.59 -2.61
N PHE A 57 -11.31 13.44 -2.29
CA PHE A 57 -11.86 12.56 -1.25
C PHE A 57 -11.76 13.20 0.14
N LEU A 58 -10.62 13.82 0.46
CA LEU A 58 -10.40 14.47 1.76
C LEU A 58 -11.39 15.61 2.01
N ASP A 59 -11.63 16.42 0.98
CA ASP A 59 -12.56 17.54 1.06
C ASP A 59 -14.02 17.03 1.15
N PHE A 60 -14.37 16.02 0.34
CA PHE A 60 -15.67 15.36 0.41
C PHE A 60 -15.94 14.75 1.78
N THR A 61 -15.02 13.93 2.30
CA THR A 61 -15.25 13.22 3.57
C THR A 61 -15.28 14.19 4.74
N ALA A 62 -14.51 15.29 4.70
CA ALA A 62 -14.63 16.40 5.64
C ALA A 62 -16.02 17.05 5.59
N SER A 63 -16.57 17.32 4.39
CA SER A 63 -17.93 17.86 4.24
C SER A 63 -19.03 16.92 4.80
N ARG A 64 -18.72 15.62 4.95
CA ARG A 64 -19.59 14.60 5.57
C ARG A 64 -19.30 14.37 7.06
N GLY A 65 -18.56 15.27 7.70
CA GLY A 65 -18.24 15.23 9.12
C GLY A 65 -17.08 14.30 9.49
N ASN A 66 -16.27 13.86 8.52
CA ASN A 66 -15.08 13.04 8.75
C ASN A 66 -13.82 13.78 8.29
N ASN A 67 -13.32 14.74 9.08
CA ASN A 67 -12.16 15.53 8.69
C ASN A 67 -10.84 14.80 8.96
N LEU A 68 -10.35 14.04 7.97
CA LEU A 68 -9.09 13.31 8.05
C LEU A 68 -7.83 14.20 8.04
N ARG A 69 -7.91 15.43 7.53
CA ARG A 69 -6.76 16.36 7.57
C ARG A 69 -6.41 16.78 9.00
N SER A 70 -7.41 16.80 9.90
CA SER A 70 -7.21 17.13 11.31
C SER A 70 -6.27 16.16 12.04
N ILE A 71 -6.10 14.94 11.52
CA ILE A 71 -5.17 13.93 12.04
C ILE A 71 -3.89 13.82 11.18
N GLY A 72 -3.61 14.83 10.34
CA GLY A 72 -2.37 14.94 9.59
C GLY A 72 -2.33 14.19 8.26
N LEU A 73 -3.47 13.73 7.73
CA LEU A 73 -3.52 13.03 6.44
C LEU A 73 -3.64 14.02 5.27
N THR A 74 -2.88 13.76 4.21
CA THR A 74 -2.88 14.53 2.97
C THR A 74 -3.10 13.62 1.76
N ALA A 75 -3.28 14.21 0.58
CA ALA A 75 -3.27 13.44 -0.66
C ALA A 75 -1.97 12.62 -0.78
N GLY A 76 -2.09 11.42 -1.33
CA GLY A 76 -1.00 10.44 -1.43
C GLY A 76 -0.82 9.55 -0.21
N CYS A 77 -1.34 9.92 0.97
CA CYS A 77 -1.27 9.04 2.14
C CYS A 77 -2.02 7.73 1.90
N LYS A 78 -1.39 6.61 2.25
CA LYS A 78 -2.01 5.28 2.29
C LYS A 78 -2.71 5.11 3.64
N TRP A 79 -4.03 4.99 3.63
CA TRP A 79 -4.84 4.92 4.85
C TRP A 79 -5.97 3.88 4.79
N CYS A 80 -6.24 3.22 5.91
CA CYS A 80 -7.33 2.28 6.06
C CYS A 80 -8.60 3.05 6.41
N LEU A 81 -9.54 3.09 5.47
CA LEU A 81 -10.80 3.81 5.59
C LEU A 81 -11.92 2.90 6.09
N CYS A 82 -12.84 3.47 6.86
CA CYS A 82 -14.13 2.85 7.15
C CYS A 82 -14.84 2.50 5.83
N ALA A 83 -15.32 1.26 5.70
CA ALA A 83 -15.99 0.79 4.50
C ALA A 83 -17.23 1.65 4.14
N ALA A 84 -17.99 2.10 5.14
CA ALA A 84 -19.13 2.99 4.96
C ALA A 84 -18.73 4.37 4.39
N ARG A 85 -17.61 4.95 4.83
CA ARG A 85 -17.13 6.26 4.35
C ARG A 85 -16.62 6.21 2.92
N TRP A 86 -15.96 5.11 2.55
CA TRP A 86 -15.60 4.88 1.16
C TRP A 86 -16.83 4.66 0.28
N LYS A 87 -17.82 3.90 0.78
CA LYS A 87 -19.10 3.69 0.10
C LYS A 87 -19.86 4.99 -0.16
N GLU A 88 -19.91 5.90 0.81
CA GLU A 88 -20.52 7.23 0.63
C GLU A 88 -19.93 7.98 -0.57
N ALA A 89 -18.62 7.88 -0.81
CA ALA A 89 -17.96 8.49 -1.96
C ALA A 89 -18.36 7.81 -3.27
N VAL A 90 -18.46 6.47 -3.29
CA VAL A 90 -18.92 5.72 -4.47
C VAL A 90 -20.36 6.06 -4.81
N ASP A 91 -21.25 6.07 -3.83
CA ASP A 91 -22.67 6.40 -4.02
C ASP A 91 -22.80 7.84 -4.54
N HIS A 92 -22.02 8.79 -3.99
CA HIS A 92 -21.96 10.17 -4.49
C HIS A 92 -21.47 10.25 -5.94
N ALA A 93 -20.44 9.49 -6.32
CA ALA A 93 -19.94 9.45 -7.69
C ALA A 93 -20.94 8.82 -8.68
N ASN A 94 -21.73 7.84 -8.22
CA ASN A 94 -22.75 7.21 -9.06
C ASN A 94 -24.00 8.08 -9.22
N SER A 95 -24.39 8.86 -8.20
CA SER A 95 -25.55 9.76 -8.26
C SER A 95 -25.29 11.03 -9.05
N ASN A 96 -24.04 11.50 -9.04
CA ASN A 96 -23.61 12.67 -9.80
C ASN A 96 -22.89 12.17 -11.03
N VAL A 97 -23.68 11.73 -12.03
CA VAL A 97 -23.19 11.50 -13.39
C VAL A 97 -22.71 12.84 -13.95
N GLU A 98 -21.59 13.33 -13.43
CA GLU A 98 -20.80 14.38 -14.02
C GLU A 98 -20.27 13.78 -15.31
N ALA A 99 -20.99 14.11 -16.36
CA ALA A 99 -20.64 13.89 -17.74
C ALA A 99 -19.17 14.24 -17.98
N GLY A 100 -18.51 13.41 -18.79
CA GLY A 100 -17.64 13.87 -19.87
C GLY A 100 -16.36 14.64 -19.49
N ASP A 101 -15.28 14.29 -20.17
CA ASP A 101 -14.08 15.14 -20.28
C ASP A 101 -13.12 15.14 -19.08
N GLY A 102 -12.51 13.97 -18.86
CA GLY A 102 -11.07 13.83 -19.02
C GLY A 102 -10.10 14.48 -18.02
N ALA A 103 -10.52 15.23 -16.99
CA ALA A 103 -9.54 15.90 -16.11
C ALA A 103 -9.92 16.08 -14.63
N LYS A 104 -11.16 15.85 -14.17
CA LYS A 104 -11.48 15.93 -12.74
C LYS A 104 -11.08 14.65 -12.01
N ALA A 105 -10.23 14.80 -10.99
CA ALA A 105 -9.88 13.70 -10.09
C ALA A 105 -11.13 13.19 -9.36
N SER A 106 -11.36 11.87 -9.40
CA SER A 106 -12.52 11.25 -8.77
C SER A 106 -12.52 11.47 -7.26
N VAL A 107 -13.70 11.74 -6.71
CA VAL A 107 -13.96 11.75 -5.27
C VAL A 107 -13.74 10.37 -4.63
N VAL A 108 -13.79 9.30 -5.42
CA VAL A 108 -13.55 7.94 -4.94
C VAL A 108 -12.04 7.66 -5.00
N PRO A 109 -11.37 7.49 -3.85
CA PRO A 109 -9.94 7.20 -3.84
C PRO A 109 -9.68 5.79 -4.36
N LYS A 110 -8.52 5.61 -5.00
CA LYS A 110 -8.08 4.30 -5.51
C LYS A 110 -7.81 3.32 -4.36
N VAL A 111 -8.19 2.06 -4.55
CA VAL A 111 -8.16 1.00 -3.54
C VAL A 111 -7.14 -0.09 -3.88
N HIS A 112 -6.36 -0.50 -2.89
CA HIS A 112 -5.35 -1.57 -2.99
C HIS A 112 -5.95 -2.90 -2.56
N LEU A 113 -6.41 -3.70 -3.53
CA LEU A 113 -7.18 -4.93 -3.25
C LEU A 113 -6.37 -5.98 -2.49
N HIS A 114 -5.05 -6.04 -2.68
CA HIS A 114 -4.18 -6.98 -1.95
C HIS A 114 -4.14 -6.70 -0.43
N ALA A 115 -4.40 -5.46 -0.02
CA ALA A 115 -4.36 -4.99 1.36
C ALA A 115 -5.74 -4.59 1.92
N THR A 116 -6.80 -4.76 1.13
CA THR A 116 -8.19 -4.52 1.55
C THR A 116 -8.76 -5.80 2.16
N SER A 117 -9.22 -5.75 3.41
CA SER A 117 -9.77 -6.92 4.11
C SER A 117 -11.04 -7.43 3.46
N GLU A 118 -11.27 -8.74 3.51
CA GLU A 118 -12.52 -9.36 3.09
C GLU A 118 -13.75 -8.77 3.79
N LYS A 119 -13.60 -8.21 5.00
CA LYS A 119 -14.65 -7.55 5.76
C LYS A 119 -15.21 -6.29 5.08
N ALA A 120 -14.49 -5.74 4.10
CA ALA A 120 -15.03 -4.70 3.23
C ALA A 120 -16.30 -5.19 2.50
N LEU A 121 -16.34 -6.47 2.11
CA LEU A 121 -17.44 -7.06 1.33
C LEU A 121 -18.75 -7.17 2.10
N ASP A 122 -18.71 -7.00 3.43
CA ASP A 122 -19.90 -6.91 4.27
C ASP A 122 -20.66 -5.58 4.04
N VAL A 123 -20.01 -4.57 3.44
CA VAL A 123 -20.53 -3.21 3.25
C VAL A 123 -20.53 -2.78 1.77
N VAL A 124 -19.53 -3.20 1.00
CA VAL A 124 -19.34 -2.77 -0.41
C VAL A 124 -19.29 -3.96 -1.36
N LYS A 125 -19.58 -3.71 -2.64
CA LYS A 125 -19.54 -4.75 -3.66
C LYS A 125 -18.11 -4.94 -4.19
N MET A 126 -17.75 -6.19 -4.50
CA MET A 126 -16.50 -6.52 -5.19
C MET A 126 -16.34 -5.76 -6.52
N GLU A 127 -17.44 -5.51 -7.22
CA GLU A 127 -17.45 -4.78 -8.50
C GLU A 127 -16.97 -3.33 -8.33
N ASP A 128 -17.47 -2.62 -7.31
CA ASP A 128 -17.04 -1.26 -7.00
C ASP A 128 -15.55 -1.24 -6.63
N LEU A 129 -15.10 -2.18 -5.79
CA LEU A 129 -13.70 -2.31 -5.41
C LEU A 129 -12.79 -2.50 -6.63
N LYS A 130 -13.18 -3.35 -7.59
CA LYS A 130 -12.43 -3.55 -8.84
C LYS A 130 -12.43 -2.32 -9.73
N LYS A 131 -13.57 -1.63 -9.86
CA LYS A 131 -13.71 -0.39 -10.65
C LYS A 131 -12.72 0.70 -10.19
N TYR A 132 -12.50 0.79 -8.88
CA TYR A 132 -11.59 1.78 -8.29
C TYR A 132 -10.25 1.18 -7.85
N ALA A 133 -9.87 0.00 -8.34
CA ALA A 133 -8.59 -0.60 -8.02
C ALA A 133 -7.43 0.35 -8.42
N ALA A 134 -6.46 0.46 -7.53
CA ALA A 134 -5.15 1.01 -7.87
C ALA A 134 -4.42 0.03 -8.80
N GLU A 135 -3.61 0.57 -9.70
CA GLU A 135 -2.66 -0.26 -10.44
C GLU A 135 -1.77 -1.01 -9.44
N PRO A 136 -1.37 -2.25 -9.75
CA PRO A 136 -0.43 -2.97 -8.92
C PRO A 136 0.84 -2.13 -8.80
N GLU A 137 1.16 -1.68 -7.59
CA GLU A 137 2.45 -1.10 -7.26
C GLU A 137 3.50 -2.11 -7.73
N VAL A 138 4.43 -1.70 -8.60
CA VAL A 138 5.56 -2.54 -9.02
C VAL A 138 6.48 -2.65 -7.80
N GLY A 139 6.10 -3.53 -6.87
CA GLY A 139 6.83 -3.79 -5.66
C GLY A 139 8.07 -4.59 -6.02
N ASN A 140 9.23 -3.96 -5.80
CA ASN A 140 10.50 -4.62 -5.64
C ASN A 140 10.35 -5.72 -4.55
N ALA A 141 10.00 -6.92 -4.99
CA ALA A 141 9.90 -8.13 -4.17
C ALA A 141 11.30 -8.69 -3.86
N GLY A 142 12.23 -7.78 -3.51
CA GLY A 142 13.66 -8.02 -3.43
C GLY A 142 14.26 -7.84 -2.04
N ASP A 143 13.47 -7.75 -0.98
CA ASP A 143 13.99 -7.73 0.39
C ASP A 143 13.08 -8.49 1.36
N VAL A 144 12.80 -9.75 1.01
CA VAL A 144 12.48 -10.76 2.03
C VAL A 144 13.71 -11.64 2.14
N ALA A 145 14.73 -11.12 2.82
CA ALA A 145 15.89 -11.89 3.22
C ALA A 145 15.41 -13.08 4.06
N GLN A 146 15.33 -14.24 3.43
CA GLN A 146 15.26 -15.53 4.10
C GLN A 146 16.57 -15.69 4.87
N GLY A 147 16.55 -15.36 6.16
CA GLY A 147 17.61 -15.71 7.09
C GLY A 147 17.67 -17.22 7.25
N HIS A 148 18.54 -17.88 6.48
CA HIS A 148 19.08 -19.19 6.82
C HIS A 148 20.43 -18.98 7.51
N GLY A 149 20.51 -19.38 8.78
CA GLY A 149 21.77 -19.47 9.51
C GLY A 149 22.64 -20.62 8.99
N GLY A 150 23.96 -20.46 9.10
CA GLY A 150 24.94 -21.52 8.86
C GLY A 150 26.37 -21.01 8.80
N MET A 151 27.19 -21.46 9.75
CA MET A 151 28.57 -21.05 10.05
C MET A 151 29.60 -21.18 8.91
N GLY A 152 30.61 -20.31 8.94
CA GLY A 152 32.01 -20.75 8.98
C GLY A 152 32.90 -20.48 7.77
N GLY A 153 33.94 -19.64 7.99
CA GLY A 153 35.31 -20.06 7.73
C GLY A 153 36.03 -19.57 6.47
N ALA A 154 37.24 -19.06 6.72
CA ALA A 154 38.42 -19.00 5.85
C ALA A 154 38.51 -17.89 4.80
N VAL A 155 39.22 -16.83 5.21
CA VAL A 155 40.06 -16.02 4.33
C VAL A 155 41.17 -16.89 3.73
N LYS A 156 41.36 -16.84 2.42
CA LYS A 156 42.66 -17.12 1.80
C LYS A 156 42.80 -16.34 0.49
N ASP A 157 43.71 -15.39 0.57
CA ASP A 157 44.36 -14.67 -0.52
C ASP A 157 45.13 -15.65 -1.41
N SER A 158 45.03 -15.45 -2.73
CA SER A 158 46.04 -15.90 -3.68
C SER A 158 46.01 -14.96 -4.89
N GLN A 159 47.07 -14.16 -4.97
CA GLN A 159 47.52 -13.46 -6.16
C GLN A 159 47.73 -14.38 -7.37
N GLU A 160 47.82 -13.69 -8.52
CA GLU A 160 48.56 -14.05 -9.74
C GLU A 160 47.73 -14.63 -10.89
N MET A 161 47.54 -13.82 -11.94
CA MET A 161 48.06 -14.23 -13.24
C MET A 161 48.29 -13.05 -14.18
N SER A 162 49.53 -12.99 -14.63
CA SER A 162 50.12 -12.11 -15.62
C SER A 162 49.53 -12.30 -17.02
N GLY A 163 49.58 -11.25 -17.85
CA GLY A 163 49.99 -11.45 -19.24
C GLY A 163 49.15 -10.83 -20.36
N ARG A 164 49.65 -9.68 -20.84
CA ARG A 164 49.76 -9.27 -22.26
C ARG A 164 48.48 -9.02 -23.09
N GLY A 165 48.36 -7.76 -23.52
CA GLY A 165 47.61 -7.38 -24.72
C GLY A 165 47.81 -5.90 -25.02
N SER A 166 48.90 -5.56 -25.71
CA SER A 166 49.12 -4.23 -26.30
C SER A 166 48.23 -4.08 -27.54
N MET A 167 47.45 -3.01 -27.63
CA MET A 167 47.07 -2.46 -28.93
C MET A 167 46.81 -0.95 -28.83
N THR A 168 47.70 -0.21 -29.46
CA THR A 168 47.62 1.21 -29.76
C THR A 168 46.41 1.52 -30.64
N THR A 169 45.74 2.66 -30.44
CA THR A 169 45.61 3.73 -31.45
C THR A 169 44.72 4.90 -30.97
N ARG A 170 45.30 6.09 -31.11
CA ARG A 170 44.76 7.34 -31.69
C ARG A 170 43.83 8.31 -30.92
N ASP A 171 44.18 9.56 -31.20
CA ASP A 171 43.44 10.82 -31.18
C ASP A 171 43.10 11.46 -29.84
N GLN A 172 43.87 12.50 -29.48
CA GLN A 172 43.29 13.85 -29.48
C GLN A 172 44.32 15.00 -29.52
N ASN A 173 43.92 15.95 -30.34
CA ASN A 173 44.48 17.23 -30.74
C ASN A 173 44.53 18.24 -29.56
N GLY A 174 45.53 19.12 -29.53
CA GLY A 174 45.59 20.20 -28.53
C GLY A 174 46.87 21.02 -28.50
N ALA A 175 47.11 21.84 -29.53
CA ALA A 175 47.73 23.17 -29.48
C ALA A 175 47.70 23.81 -30.88
#